data_AF-A0A1I5I229-F1
#
_entry.id   AF-A0A1I5I229-F1
#
_cell.length_a   1.000
_cell.length_b   1.000
_cell.length_c   1.000
_cell.angle_alpha   90.00
_cell.angle_beta   90.00
_cell.angle_gamma   90.00
#
_symmetry.space_group_name_H-M   'P 1'
#
loop_
_entity.id
_entity.type
_entity.pdbx_description
1 polymer ?
#
loop_
_entity_poly.entity_id
_entity_poly.type
_entity_poly.pdbx_seq_one_letter_code
_entity_poly.pdbx_strand_id
1 'polypeptide(L)'
;MINDNPQDTERTQRTVRPQEIARERVREREDDSQQPLMQQQQQQQQAIGKKCPFCGAINEPEVMFCAQCGQPISKMSCPFCGSEVDPDADFCETCHHYIRKDICSYCGAHLRGNEAYCPECGSPRGGLVCPTCHTMNDFAFCKQCGTALTAEAKELVKELQKNPDYKELMDVVQEYSRLEGSLPYNSERDVVREQMNMKLRERMLTLLAKDAGVENPVIPKVVTKRMTKEELEEQKSEKIKKLSAILDKLAVPPTSSPVQARNYAMASKPMGVRLAWVCNFKHALHSSPCGCAKPHLGGKWVVLGKNSTAEIKDDK
;
A
#
# COMPACT_ATOMS: atom_id res chain seq x y z
N MET A 1 -9.12 -74.92 77.67
CA MET A 1 -9.80 -75.22 76.39
C MET A 1 -8.83 -74.78 75.30
N ILE A 2 -7.91 -75.67 74.88
CA ILE A 2 -7.99 -76.50 73.65
C ILE A 2 -7.94 -75.59 72.40
N ASN A 3 -7.08 -75.72 71.40
CA ASN A 3 -5.85 -76.47 71.13
C ASN A 3 -5.23 -75.85 69.85
N ASP A 4 -3.91 -76.01 69.72
CA ASP A 4 -3.09 -76.31 68.54
C ASP A 4 -3.24 -75.65 67.15
N ASN A 5 -2.04 -75.52 66.58
CA ASN A 5 -1.53 -75.06 65.29
C ASN A 5 -1.99 -75.96 64.08
N PRO A 6 -1.38 -75.81 62.88
CA PRO A 6 -1.85 -75.17 61.64
C PRO A 6 -2.29 -76.18 60.55
N GLN A 7 -2.81 -75.73 59.39
CA GLN A 7 -2.66 -76.47 58.11
C GLN A 7 -3.00 -75.65 56.85
N ASP A 8 -2.13 -75.82 55.85
CA ASP A 8 -2.23 -75.47 54.43
C ASP A 8 -3.53 -75.93 53.75
N THR A 9 -3.79 -75.36 52.56
CA THR A 9 -4.63 -75.79 51.39
C THR A 9 -5.54 -74.63 50.95
N GLU A 10 -5.66 -74.18 49.71
CA GLU A 10 -5.32 -74.69 48.38
C GLU A 10 -5.21 -73.48 47.43
N ARG A 11 -4.10 -73.36 46.70
CA ARG A 11 -3.91 -72.34 45.66
C ARG A 11 -4.47 -72.87 44.34
N THR A 12 -5.74 -72.63 44.07
CA THR A 12 -6.33 -72.96 42.76
C THR A 12 -5.78 -71.99 41.71
N GLN A 13 -4.82 -72.45 40.91
CA GLN A 13 -4.33 -71.72 39.75
C GLN A 13 -5.42 -71.73 38.66
N ARG A 14 -6.18 -70.64 38.57
CA ARG A 14 -6.98 -70.35 37.36
C ARG A 14 -6.00 -69.97 36.24
N THR A 15 -5.79 -70.90 35.31
CA THR A 15 -5.13 -70.63 34.04
C THR A 15 -5.99 -69.71 33.19
N VAL A 16 -5.71 -68.40 33.22
CA VAL A 16 -6.30 -67.43 32.29
C VAL A 16 -5.65 -67.65 30.92
N ARG A 17 -6.46 -67.79 29.86
CA ARG A 17 -5.97 -68.02 28.50
C ARG A 17 -5.21 -66.77 28.01
N PRO A 18 -4.13 -66.91 27.23
CA PRO A 18 -3.31 -65.77 26.76
C PRO A 18 -4.07 -64.67 25.99
N GLN A 19 -5.27 -64.97 25.49
CA GLN A 19 -6.11 -64.02 24.74
C GLN A 19 -6.96 -63.09 25.61
N GLU A 20 -7.18 -63.40 26.90
CA GLU A 20 -7.98 -62.55 27.80
C GLU A 20 -7.15 -61.46 28.47
N ILE A 21 -5.87 -61.75 28.79
CA ILE A 21 -4.89 -60.75 29.28
C ILE A 21 -4.62 -59.67 28.21
N ALA A 22 -4.73 -60.03 26.92
CA ALA A 22 -4.58 -59.09 25.82
C ALA A 22 -5.77 -58.12 25.68
N ARG A 23 -6.98 -58.51 26.10
CA ARG A 23 -8.19 -57.66 25.98
C ARG A 23 -8.34 -56.70 27.15
N GLU A 24 -7.95 -57.08 28.36
CA GLU A 24 -7.92 -56.17 29.53
C GLU A 24 -6.81 -55.12 29.40
N ARG A 25 -5.62 -55.51 28.90
CA ARG A 25 -4.54 -54.55 28.58
C ARG A 25 -4.84 -53.59 27.43
N VAL A 26 -5.85 -53.88 26.61
CA VAL A 26 -6.31 -52.95 25.55
C VAL A 26 -7.33 -51.97 26.13
N ARG A 27 -8.26 -52.40 27.00
CA ARG A 27 -9.23 -51.49 27.62
C ARG A 27 -8.59 -50.51 28.63
N GLU A 28 -7.59 -50.92 29.39
CA GLU A 28 -6.86 -50.00 30.29
C GLU A 28 -5.89 -49.06 29.55
N ARG A 29 -5.50 -49.37 28.30
CA ARG A 29 -4.66 -48.49 27.47
C ARG A 29 -5.46 -47.48 26.64
N GLU A 30 -6.74 -47.72 26.42
CA GLU A 30 -7.60 -46.83 25.62
C GLU A 30 -8.22 -45.69 26.44
N ASP A 31 -8.33 -45.80 27.77
CA ASP A 31 -8.91 -44.75 28.63
C ASP A 31 -7.87 -43.78 29.22
N ASP A 32 -6.60 -44.19 29.34
CA ASP A 32 -5.50 -43.34 29.85
C ASP A 32 -4.78 -42.54 28.75
N SER A 33 -5.20 -42.73 27.49
CA SER A 33 -4.62 -42.04 26.31
C SER A 33 -5.47 -40.86 25.81
N GLN A 34 -6.64 -40.61 26.40
CA GLN A 34 -7.57 -39.56 25.94
C GLN A 34 -7.80 -38.43 26.95
N GLN A 35 -7.19 -38.47 28.14
CA GLN A 35 -7.39 -37.45 29.18
C GLN A 35 -6.37 -36.28 29.23
N PRO A 36 -5.16 -36.29 28.60
CA PRO A 36 -4.34 -35.07 28.55
C PRO A 36 -4.40 -34.30 27.22
N LEU A 37 -5.09 -34.77 26.17
CA LEU A 37 -5.13 -34.05 24.89
C LEU A 37 -6.19 -32.93 24.81
N MET A 38 -7.31 -33.04 25.54
CA MET A 38 -8.28 -31.94 25.60
C MET A 38 -7.87 -30.81 26.56
N GLN A 39 -7.01 -31.08 27.54
CA GLN A 39 -6.49 -30.05 28.45
C GLN A 39 -5.27 -29.32 27.85
N GLN A 40 -4.48 -29.95 26.98
CA GLN A 40 -3.38 -29.29 26.26
C GLN A 40 -3.82 -28.51 25.01
N GLN A 41 -4.97 -28.82 24.39
CA GLN A 41 -5.49 -28.02 23.28
C GLN A 41 -6.17 -26.71 23.70
N GLN A 42 -6.52 -26.52 24.97
CA GLN A 42 -7.00 -25.23 25.49
C GLN A 42 -5.87 -24.24 25.84
N GLN A 43 -4.61 -24.69 25.93
CA GLN A 43 -3.47 -23.81 26.25
C GLN A 43 -2.62 -23.41 25.03
N GLN A 44 -2.94 -23.90 23.84
CA GLN A 44 -2.26 -23.55 22.58
C GLN A 44 -3.02 -22.58 21.69
N GLN A 45 -4.17 -22.08 22.13
CA GLN A 45 -4.60 -20.75 21.69
C GLN A 45 -3.78 -19.74 22.48
N GLN A 46 -2.53 -19.54 22.08
CA GLN A 46 -1.85 -18.29 22.36
C GLN A 46 -2.67 -17.22 21.65
N ALA A 47 -3.64 -16.68 22.40
CA ALA A 47 -4.27 -15.43 22.10
C ALA A 47 -3.14 -14.47 21.72
N ILE A 48 -3.18 -13.95 20.50
CA ILE A 48 -2.34 -12.84 20.07
C ILE A 48 -2.70 -11.69 21.01
N GLY A 49 -2.01 -11.62 22.15
CA GLY A 49 -2.32 -10.66 23.19
C GLY A 49 -1.93 -9.27 22.72
N LYS A 50 -2.83 -8.30 22.86
CA LYS A 50 -2.54 -6.89 22.56
C LYS A 50 -1.61 -6.34 23.63
N LYS A 51 -0.43 -5.89 23.19
CA LYS A 51 0.50 -5.18 24.07
C LYS A 51 -0.06 -3.79 24.39
N CYS A 52 -0.16 -3.47 25.67
CA CYS A 52 -0.55 -2.14 26.11
C CYS A 52 0.50 -1.13 25.65
N PRO A 53 0.12 -0.07 24.91
CA PRO A 53 1.08 0.93 24.41
C PRO A 53 1.63 1.83 25.53
N PHE A 54 1.01 1.83 26.73
CA PHE A 54 1.40 2.70 27.83
C PHE A 54 2.34 2.01 28.84
N CYS A 55 2.03 0.77 29.25
CA CYS A 55 2.83 0.05 30.25
C CYS A 55 3.54 -1.20 29.71
N GLY A 56 3.24 -1.60 28.46
CA GLY A 56 3.86 -2.77 27.83
C GLY A 56 3.31 -4.13 28.26
N ALA A 57 2.32 -4.20 29.15
CA ALA A 57 1.67 -5.45 29.55
C ALA A 57 0.96 -6.12 28.36
N ILE A 58 0.99 -7.45 28.28
CA ILE A 58 0.25 -8.21 27.27
C ILE A 58 -1.16 -8.47 27.82
N ASN A 59 -2.19 -8.07 27.06
CA ASN A 59 -3.57 -8.23 27.47
C ASN A 59 -4.34 -9.04 26.42
N GLU A 60 -5.47 -9.62 26.79
CA GLU A 60 -6.31 -10.37 25.84
C GLU A 60 -6.77 -9.50 24.66
N PRO A 61 -6.92 -10.05 23.44
CA PRO A 61 -7.18 -9.26 22.23
C PRO A 61 -8.48 -8.43 22.27
N GLU A 62 -9.43 -8.79 23.13
CA GLU A 62 -10.75 -8.15 23.25
C GLU A 62 -10.82 -7.09 24.36
N VAL A 63 -9.80 -6.96 25.22
CA VAL A 63 -9.88 -6.07 26.39
C VAL A 63 -9.77 -4.60 26.01
N MET A 64 -10.76 -3.81 26.44
CA MET A 64 -10.82 -2.37 26.17
C MET A 64 -9.79 -1.56 26.98
N PHE A 65 -9.41 -2.05 28.15
CA PHE A 65 -8.46 -1.40 29.05
C PHE A 65 -7.39 -2.39 29.50
N CYS A 66 -6.20 -1.86 29.78
CA CYS A 66 -5.12 -2.65 30.32
C CYS A 66 -5.44 -3.12 31.73
N ALA A 67 -5.40 -4.44 31.94
CA ALA A 67 -5.56 -5.02 33.26
C ALA A 67 -4.48 -4.55 34.25
N GLN A 68 -3.33 -4.11 33.74
CA GLN A 68 -2.19 -3.71 34.56
C GLN A 68 -2.09 -2.21 34.84
N CYS A 69 -2.44 -1.35 33.88
CA CYS A 69 -2.32 0.12 34.07
C CYS A 69 -3.62 0.90 33.87
N GLY A 70 -4.74 0.23 33.59
CA GLY A 70 -6.06 0.84 33.41
C GLY A 70 -6.23 1.70 32.15
N GLN A 71 -5.19 1.86 31.33
CA GLN A 71 -5.23 2.67 30.11
C GLN A 71 -5.93 1.92 28.97
N PRO A 72 -6.67 2.62 28.08
CA PRO A 72 -7.41 1.98 26.99
C PRO A 72 -6.45 1.31 25.98
N ILE A 73 -6.79 0.08 25.58
CA ILE A 73 -6.01 -0.76 24.64
C ILE A 73 -6.72 -0.89 23.29
N SER A 74 -8.04 -1.04 23.29
CA SER A 74 -8.77 -1.39 22.05
C SER A 74 -9.13 -0.20 21.18
N LYS A 75 -9.18 1.00 21.75
CA LYS A 75 -9.52 2.22 21.03
C LYS A 75 -8.62 3.35 21.50
N MET A 76 -7.68 3.75 20.65
CA MET A 76 -6.93 4.96 20.89
C MET A 76 -7.77 6.13 20.36
N SER A 77 -7.81 7.25 21.09
CA SER A 77 -8.42 8.49 20.58
C SER A 77 -7.32 9.38 20.04
N CYS A 78 -7.57 10.02 18.90
CA CYS A 78 -6.62 10.96 18.33
C CYS A 78 -6.36 12.10 19.33
N PRO A 79 -5.08 12.40 19.67
CA PRO A 79 -4.76 13.45 20.64
C PRO A 79 -5.10 14.88 20.15
N PHE A 80 -5.37 15.05 18.86
CA PHE A 80 -5.66 16.35 18.25
C PHE A 80 -7.16 16.62 18.08
N CYS A 81 -7.94 15.62 17.69
CA CYS A 81 -9.37 15.79 17.38
C CYS A 81 -10.32 14.89 18.18
N GLY A 82 -9.80 13.94 18.96
CA GLY A 82 -10.62 13.01 19.76
C GLY A 82 -11.32 11.91 18.97
N SER A 83 -11.12 11.80 17.65
CA SER A 83 -11.70 10.72 16.85
C SER A 83 -11.14 9.35 17.24
N GLU A 84 -11.93 8.29 17.10
CA GLU A 84 -11.45 6.92 17.29
C GLU A 84 -10.41 6.58 16.22
N VAL A 85 -9.23 6.12 16.64
CA VAL A 85 -8.15 5.65 15.78
C VAL A 85 -7.75 4.22 16.17
N ASP A 86 -7.33 3.45 15.18
CA ASP A 86 -6.81 2.09 15.39
C ASP A 86 -5.52 2.17 16.23
N PRO A 87 -5.32 1.30 17.23
CA PRO A 87 -4.13 1.33 18.10
C PRO A 87 -2.80 1.24 17.33
N ASP A 88 -2.79 0.60 16.17
CA ASP A 88 -1.60 0.46 15.32
C ASP A 88 -1.49 1.57 14.26
N ALA A 89 -2.45 2.50 14.17
CA ALA A 89 -2.35 3.61 13.25
C ALA A 89 -1.19 4.54 13.61
N ASP A 90 -0.51 5.06 12.60
CA ASP A 90 0.49 6.13 12.76
C ASP A 90 -0.08 7.50 12.37
N PHE A 91 -1.24 7.52 11.71
CA PHE A 91 -1.90 8.69 11.16
C PHE A 91 -3.41 8.68 11.44
N CYS A 92 -3.96 9.86 11.74
CA CYS A 92 -5.40 10.04 11.90
C CYS A 92 -6.05 10.42 10.57
N GLU A 93 -6.92 9.55 10.04
CA GLU A 93 -7.67 9.78 8.79
C GLU A 93 -8.71 10.91 8.89
N THR A 94 -9.08 11.35 10.10
CA THR A 94 -10.09 12.40 10.30
C THR A 94 -9.47 13.79 10.33
N CYS A 95 -8.49 14.02 11.22
CA CYS A 95 -7.84 15.33 11.32
C CYS A 95 -6.56 15.46 10.47
N HIS A 96 -6.15 14.39 9.79
CA HIS A 96 -5.00 14.38 8.90
C HIS A 96 -3.66 14.73 9.57
N HIS A 97 -3.49 14.36 10.85
CA HIS A 97 -2.25 14.55 11.60
C HIS A 97 -1.58 13.21 11.90
N TYR A 98 -0.25 13.22 11.92
CA TYR A 98 0.56 12.13 12.45
C TYR A 98 0.40 12.05 13.97
N ILE A 99 0.08 10.87 14.51
CA ILE A 99 -0.31 10.71 15.93
C ILE A 99 0.78 10.11 16.81
N ARG A 100 1.77 9.42 16.24
CA ARG A 100 2.84 8.79 17.01
C ARG A 100 3.91 9.81 17.40
N LYS A 101 4.48 9.64 18.61
CA LYS A 101 5.53 10.51 19.16
C LYS A 101 6.86 9.79 19.35
N ASP A 102 6.80 8.46 19.42
CA ASP A 102 7.90 7.53 19.62
C ASP A 102 8.52 7.03 18.30
N ILE A 103 7.93 7.39 17.17
CA ILE A 103 8.39 7.01 15.83
C ILE A 103 8.51 8.27 14.98
N CYS A 104 9.61 8.36 14.24
CA CYS A 104 9.84 9.44 13.28
C CYS A 104 8.92 9.28 12.06
N SER A 105 8.16 10.31 11.72
CA SER A 105 7.26 10.33 10.56
C SER A 105 7.96 10.31 9.20
N TYR A 106 9.26 10.61 9.16
CA TYR A 106 10.07 10.70 7.93
C TYR A 106 10.78 9.39 7.58
N CYS A 107 11.54 8.82 8.52
CA CYS A 107 12.35 7.61 8.31
C CYS A 107 11.82 6.36 9.03
N GLY A 108 10.92 6.52 10.01
CA GLY A 108 10.40 5.41 10.81
C GLY A 108 11.30 4.97 11.96
N ALA A 109 12.38 5.70 12.27
CA ALA A 109 13.24 5.40 13.41
C ALA A 109 12.52 5.64 14.76
N HIS A 110 12.90 4.87 15.77
CA HIS A 110 12.41 5.09 17.14
C HIS A 110 13.03 6.33 17.76
N LEU A 111 12.18 7.23 18.24
CA LEU A 111 12.57 8.48 18.88
C LEU A 111 12.66 8.26 20.40
N ARG A 112 13.76 8.73 20.99
CA ARG A 112 13.93 8.81 22.44
C ARG A 112 13.83 10.29 22.85
N GLY A 113 13.03 10.59 23.86
CA GLY A 113 12.89 11.97 24.38
C GLY A 113 12.19 12.96 23.44
N ASN A 114 12.34 14.26 23.73
CA ASN A 114 11.63 15.39 23.08
C ASN A 114 12.56 16.28 22.23
N GLU A 115 13.56 15.69 21.58
CA GLU A 115 14.51 16.44 20.75
C GLU A 115 13.80 17.11 19.55
N ALA A 116 14.32 18.25 19.09
CA ALA A 116 13.73 18.98 17.97
C ALA A 116 13.91 18.27 16.60
N TYR A 117 14.94 17.43 16.49
CA TYR A 117 15.31 16.71 15.28
C TYR A 117 15.37 15.21 15.52
N CYS A 118 15.23 14.42 14.46
CA CYS A 118 15.49 12.98 14.50
C CYS A 118 17.00 12.71 14.52
N PRO A 119 17.54 11.90 15.45
CA PRO A 119 18.96 11.60 15.49
C PRO A 119 19.44 10.74 14.30
N GLU A 120 18.55 9.94 13.71
CA GLU A 120 18.90 9.07 12.58
C GLU A 120 18.88 9.82 11.24
N CYS A 121 17.79 10.53 10.93
CA CYS A 121 17.60 11.16 9.61
C CYS A 121 17.78 12.69 9.60
N GLY A 122 18.04 13.31 10.75
CA GLY A 122 18.20 14.77 10.89
C GLY A 122 16.95 15.60 10.58
N SER A 123 15.80 14.97 10.31
CA SER A 123 14.57 15.69 9.95
C SER A 123 13.91 16.33 11.17
N PRO A 124 13.34 17.55 11.05
CA PRO A 124 12.69 18.24 12.16
C PRO A 124 11.39 17.55 12.54
N ARG A 125 11.08 17.43 13.83
CA ARG A 125 9.81 16.84 14.29
C ARG A 125 8.59 17.75 14.06
N GLY A 126 8.82 19.03 13.76
CA GLY A 126 7.80 20.05 13.60
C GLY A 126 7.25 20.22 12.18
N GLY A 127 7.47 19.27 11.27
CA GLY A 127 7.02 19.38 9.88
C GLY A 127 8.01 20.10 8.96
N LEU A 128 7.82 19.92 7.65
CA LEU A 128 8.60 20.53 6.57
C LEU A 128 7.68 21.26 5.60
N VAL A 129 8.02 22.51 5.27
CA VAL A 129 7.33 23.27 4.23
C VAL A 129 7.86 22.85 2.86
N CYS A 130 6.96 22.49 1.96
CA CYS A 130 7.35 22.13 0.60
C CYS A 130 7.91 23.36 -0.15
N PRO A 131 9.10 23.30 -0.78
CA PRO A 131 9.66 24.42 -1.53
C PRO A 131 8.90 24.72 -2.83
N THR A 132 8.10 23.78 -3.33
CA THR A 132 7.36 23.92 -4.59
C THR A 132 5.97 24.52 -4.39
N CYS A 133 5.23 24.03 -3.39
CA CYS A 133 3.83 24.40 -3.17
C CYS A 133 3.56 25.06 -1.80
N HIS A 134 4.59 25.29 -1.00
CA HIS A 134 4.53 25.90 0.35
C HIS A 134 3.56 25.21 1.33
N THR A 135 3.14 23.99 1.04
CA THR A 135 2.29 23.20 1.93
C THR A 135 3.12 22.64 3.09
N MET A 136 2.56 22.67 4.30
CA MET A 136 3.14 22.03 5.48
C MET A 136 2.95 20.51 5.44
N ASN A 137 4.03 19.76 5.61
CA ASN A 137 4.05 18.30 5.52
C ASN A 137 4.76 17.66 6.70
N ASP A 138 4.14 16.63 7.27
CA ASP A 138 4.70 15.83 8.35
C ASP A 138 5.46 14.59 7.83
N PHE A 139 5.51 14.41 6.50
CA PHE A 139 6.07 13.24 5.84
C PHE A 139 7.23 13.58 4.91
N ALA A 140 7.99 12.56 4.50
CA ALA A 140 9.16 12.71 3.62
C ALA A 140 8.83 13.20 2.20
N PHE A 141 7.58 13.06 1.78
CA PHE A 141 7.06 13.56 0.51
C PHE A 141 5.93 14.55 0.75
N CYS A 142 5.81 15.55 -0.12
CA CYS A 142 4.70 16.48 -0.08
C CYS A 142 3.38 15.77 -0.41
N LYS A 143 2.37 15.91 0.46
CA LYS A 143 1.04 15.30 0.27
C LYS A 143 0.30 15.80 -0.97
N GLN A 144 0.50 17.07 -1.34
CA GLN A 144 -0.13 17.70 -2.50
C GLN A 144 0.65 17.41 -3.81
N CYS A 145 1.88 17.92 -3.92
CA CYS A 145 2.63 17.84 -5.18
C CYS A 145 3.53 16.60 -5.34
N GLY A 146 3.68 15.76 -4.30
CA GLY A 146 4.55 14.57 -4.36
C GLY A 146 6.06 14.85 -4.35
N THR A 147 6.49 16.10 -4.18
CA THR A 147 7.92 16.44 -4.13
C THR A 147 8.60 15.80 -2.92
N ALA A 148 9.73 15.12 -3.15
CA ALA A 148 10.59 14.58 -2.10
C ALA A 148 11.26 15.72 -1.30
N LEU A 149 10.99 15.77 0.01
CA LEU A 149 11.46 16.82 0.91
C LEU A 149 12.77 16.45 1.59
N THR A 150 12.91 15.21 2.05
CA THR A 150 14.09 14.73 2.77
C THR A 150 15.18 14.21 1.81
N ALA A 151 16.42 14.14 2.29
CA ALA A 151 17.54 13.60 1.51
C ALA A 151 17.32 12.11 1.17
N GLU A 152 16.87 11.32 2.14
CA GLU A 152 16.54 9.90 1.97
C GLU A 152 15.45 9.70 0.90
N ALA A 153 14.39 10.51 0.92
CA ALA A 153 13.33 10.44 -0.08
C ALA A 153 13.84 10.75 -1.50
N LYS A 154 14.74 11.73 -1.63
CA LYS A 154 15.34 12.08 -2.92
C LYS A 154 16.21 10.95 -3.47
N GLU A 155 16.95 10.25 -2.61
CA GLU A 155 17.76 9.11 -3.03
C GLU A 155 16.88 7.94 -3.47
N LEU A 156 15.82 7.64 -2.72
CA LEU A 156 14.86 6.59 -3.07
C LEU A 156 14.22 6.82 -4.45
N VAL A 157 13.88 8.07 -4.78
CA VAL A 157 13.37 8.41 -6.12
C VAL A 157 14.41 8.15 -7.20
N LYS A 158 15.69 8.50 -6.97
CA LYS A 158 16.76 8.21 -7.94
C LYS A 158 16.98 6.72 -8.15
N GLU A 159 16.85 5.93 -7.09
CA GLU A 159 16.96 4.47 -7.18
C GLU A 159 15.83 3.88 -8.03
N LEU A 160 14.59 4.31 -7.79
CA LEU A 160 13.45 3.86 -8.59
C LEU A 160 13.52 4.31 -10.04
N GLN A 161 14.09 5.49 -10.32
CA GLN A 161 14.33 5.97 -11.68
C GLN A 161 15.29 5.09 -12.48
N LYS A 162 16.15 4.29 -11.83
CA LYS A 162 17.04 3.33 -12.51
C LYS A 162 16.28 2.09 -12.99
N ASN A 163 15.12 1.78 -12.42
CA ASN A 163 14.36 0.59 -12.79
C ASN A 163 13.77 0.74 -14.20
N PRO A 164 13.90 -0.28 -15.08
CA PRO A 164 13.39 -0.21 -16.45
C PRO A 164 11.87 -0.04 -16.51
N ASP A 165 11.14 -0.71 -15.59
CA ASP A 165 9.68 -0.60 -15.49
C ASP A 165 9.23 0.83 -15.17
N TYR A 166 9.98 1.56 -14.34
CA TYR A 166 9.67 2.96 -14.02
C TYR A 166 9.97 3.88 -15.21
N LYS A 167 11.02 3.59 -15.99
CA LYS A 167 11.30 4.34 -17.22
C LYS A 167 10.18 4.15 -18.25
N GLU A 168 9.73 2.91 -18.45
CA GLU A 168 8.59 2.61 -19.33
C GLU A 168 7.32 3.32 -18.85
N LEU A 169 7.06 3.33 -17.54
CA LEU A 169 5.96 4.09 -16.95
C LEU A 169 6.02 5.57 -17.33
N MET A 170 7.18 6.21 -17.17
CA MET A 170 7.36 7.63 -17.47
C MET A 170 7.19 7.94 -18.97
N ASP A 171 7.67 7.06 -19.85
CA ASP A 171 7.50 7.22 -21.30
C ASP A 171 6.01 7.15 -21.69
N VAL A 172 5.26 6.19 -21.13
CA VAL A 172 3.81 6.07 -21.38
C VAL A 172 3.05 7.28 -20.81
N VAL A 173 3.45 7.80 -19.65
CA VAL A 173 2.85 9.01 -19.05
C VAL A 173 3.07 10.25 -19.91
N GLN A 174 4.28 10.42 -20.44
CA GLN A 174 4.58 11.54 -21.35
C GLN A 174 3.75 11.45 -22.63
N GLU A 175 3.59 10.24 -23.18
CA GLU A 175 2.76 10.02 -24.35
C GLU A 175 1.27 10.26 -24.07
N TYR A 176 0.76 9.81 -22.91
CA TYR A 176 -0.60 10.09 -22.46
C TYR A 176 -0.85 11.59 -22.32
N SER A 177 0.08 12.32 -21.69
CA SER A 177 -0.01 13.78 -21.54
C SER A 177 -0.04 14.49 -22.90
N ARG A 178 0.71 13.99 -23.88
CA ARG A 178 0.68 14.49 -25.27
C ARG A 178 -0.68 14.25 -25.93
N LEU A 179 -1.31 13.10 -25.68
CA LEU A 179 -2.66 12.79 -26.17
C LEU A 179 -3.74 13.61 -25.45
N GLU A 180 -3.57 13.94 -24.17
CA GLU A 180 -4.47 14.86 -23.49
C GLU A 180 -4.42 16.26 -24.07
N GLY A 181 -3.24 16.75 -24.44
CA GLY A 181 -3.04 18.05 -25.07
C GLY A 181 -3.38 18.12 -26.56
N SER A 182 -3.61 17.01 -27.24
CA SER A 182 -3.95 17.02 -28.67
C SER A 182 -5.40 17.41 -28.90
N LEU A 183 -5.62 18.41 -29.77
CA LEU A 183 -6.96 18.83 -30.20
C LEU A 183 -7.49 17.86 -31.27
N PRO A 184 -8.62 17.17 -31.02
CA PRO A 184 -9.24 16.29 -32.01
C PRO A 184 -9.91 17.09 -33.13
N TYR A 185 -10.21 16.42 -34.25
CA TYR A 185 -11.14 16.95 -35.25
C TYR A 185 -12.56 16.98 -34.67
N ASN A 186 -13.22 18.13 -34.74
CA ASN A 186 -14.58 18.32 -34.22
C ASN A 186 -15.65 18.07 -35.29
N SER A 187 -15.28 18.11 -36.57
CA SER A 187 -16.19 17.92 -37.70
C SER A 187 -15.47 17.38 -38.93
N GLU A 188 -16.21 16.75 -39.85
CA GLU A 188 -15.69 16.34 -41.16
C GLU A 188 -15.14 17.53 -41.95
N ARG A 189 -15.72 18.73 -41.76
CA ARG A 189 -15.24 19.97 -42.38
C ARG A 189 -13.81 20.30 -41.95
N ASP A 190 -13.43 20.01 -40.71
CA ASP A 190 -12.08 20.25 -40.22
C ASP A 190 -11.07 19.34 -40.92
N VAL A 191 -11.44 18.08 -41.14
CA VAL A 191 -10.61 17.10 -41.86
C VAL A 191 -10.39 17.55 -43.30
N VAL A 192 -11.47 17.93 -44.00
CA VAL A 192 -11.39 18.42 -45.40
C VAL A 192 -10.55 19.70 -45.48
N ARG A 193 -10.77 20.65 -44.57
CA ARG A 193 -10.00 21.89 -44.49
C ARG A 193 -8.52 21.64 -44.28
N GLU A 194 -8.17 20.70 -43.41
CA GLU A 194 -6.77 20.34 -43.15
C GLU A 194 -6.13 19.67 -44.37
N GLN A 195 -6.85 18.76 -45.06
CA GLN A 195 -6.40 18.17 -46.32
C GLN A 195 -6.17 19.23 -47.41
N MET A 196 -7.07 20.21 -47.54
CA MET A 196 -6.92 21.33 -48.47
C MET A 196 -5.69 22.18 -48.13
N ASN A 197 -5.50 22.51 -46.85
CA ASN A 197 -4.33 23.27 -46.39
C ASN A 197 -3.01 22.53 -46.65
N MET A 198 -2.99 21.21 -46.48
CA MET A 198 -1.82 20.37 -46.77
C MET A 198 -1.47 20.37 -48.26
N LYS A 199 -2.47 20.21 -49.14
CA LYS A 199 -2.29 20.30 -50.60
C LYS A 199 -1.83 21.70 -51.02
N LEU A 200 -2.40 22.74 -50.41
CA LEU A 200 -2.02 24.12 -50.68
C LEU A 200 -0.56 24.38 -50.27
N ARG A 201 -0.14 23.91 -49.09
CA ARG A 201 1.24 24.01 -48.61
C ARG A 201 2.22 23.32 -49.55
N GLU A 202 1.91 22.08 -49.96
CA GLU A 202 2.73 21.33 -50.91
C GLU A 202 2.89 22.10 -52.22
N ARG A 203 1.78 22.55 -52.80
CA ARG A 203 1.81 23.35 -54.03
C ARG A 203 2.63 24.63 -53.88
N MET A 204 2.46 25.35 -52.78
CA MET A 204 3.16 26.60 -52.50
C MET A 204 4.67 26.39 -52.36
N LEU A 205 5.10 25.36 -51.61
CA LEU A 205 6.51 25.01 -51.46
C LEU A 205 7.13 24.55 -52.78
N THR A 206 6.38 23.81 -53.61
CA THR A 206 6.84 23.42 -54.95
C THR A 206 7.09 24.64 -55.83
N LEU A 207 6.19 25.62 -55.82
CA LEU A 207 6.32 26.85 -56.62
C LEU A 207 7.53 27.67 -56.15
N LEU A 208 7.68 27.89 -54.84
CA LEU A 208 8.82 28.61 -54.28
C LEU A 208 10.15 27.95 -54.62
N ALA A 209 10.21 26.61 -54.63
CA ALA A 209 11.42 25.90 -55.00
C ALA A 209 11.74 25.98 -56.50
N LYS A 210 10.71 25.97 -57.36
CA LYS A 210 10.88 26.20 -58.81
C LYS A 210 11.39 27.61 -59.10
N ASP A 211 10.84 28.62 -58.42
CA ASP A 211 11.31 30.01 -58.53
C ASP A 211 12.77 30.17 -58.05
N ALA A 212 13.19 29.36 -57.07
CA ALA A 212 14.58 29.29 -56.60
C ALA A 212 15.51 28.46 -57.51
N GLY A 213 15.02 27.91 -58.64
CA GLY A 213 15.82 27.13 -59.59
C GLY A 213 16.01 25.65 -59.22
N VAL A 214 15.24 25.11 -58.28
CA VAL A 214 15.27 23.68 -57.92
C VAL A 214 14.18 22.95 -58.71
N GLU A 215 14.58 22.15 -59.71
CA GLU A 215 13.64 21.45 -60.59
C GLU A 215 12.82 20.36 -59.89
N ASN A 216 13.40 19.69 -58.88
CA ASN A 216 12.75 18.57 -58.19
C ASN A 216 12.86 18.69 -56.66
N PRO A 217 12.04 19.55 -56.03
CA PRO A 217 12.09 19.78 -54.59
C PRO A 217 11.49 18.61 -53.79
N VAL A 218 12.27 18.10 -52.84
CA VAL A 218 11.75 17.17 -51.83
C VAL A 218 11.06 17.97 -50.74
N ILE A 219 9.72 17.98 -50.75
CA ILE A 219 8.93 18.69 -49.74
C ILE A 219 8.72 17.77 -48.52
N PRO A 220 9.19 18.16 -47.33
CA PRO A 220 8.91 17.39 -46.12
C PRO A 220 7.41 17.35 -45.85
N LYS A 221 6.84 16.14 -45.84
CA LYS A 221 5.46 15.93 -45.42
C LYS A 221 5.35 16.23 -43.92
N VAL A 222 4.52 17.19 -43.55
CA VAL A 222 4.20 17.45 -42.15
C VAL A 222 3.16 16.41 -41.72
N VAL A 223 3.54 15.47 -40.86
CA VAL A 223 2.57 14.51 -40.31
C VAL A 223 1.75 15.23 -39.24
N THR A 224 0.45 15.42 -39.50
CA THR A 224 -0.45 16.01 -38.52
C THR A 224 -0.73 14.98 -37.43
N LYS A 225 -0.63 15.40 -36.16
CA LYS A 225 -0.91 14.54 -34.99
C LYS A 225 -2.39 14.60 -34.58
N ARG A 226 -3.24 15.25 -35.37
CA ARG A 226 -4.67 15.38 -35.11
C ARG A 226 -5.38 14.13 -35.57
N MET A 227 -6.31 13.68 -34.73
CA MET A 227 -7.05 12.44 -34.87
C MET A 227 -8.54 12.72 -34.66
N THR A 228 -9.40 11.78 -35.04
CA THR A 228 -10.82 11.89 -34.68
C THR A 228 -10.98 11.80 -33.16
N LYS A 229 -12.14 12.25 -32.66
CA LYS A 229 -12.42 12.16 -31.21
C LYS A 229 -12.41 10.70 -30.73
N GLU A 230 -12.98 9.80 -31.53
CA GLU A 230 -13.08 8.37 -31.22
C GLU A 230 -11.70 7.70 -31.18
N GLU A 231 -10.87 7.92 -32.20
CA GLU A 231 -9.49 7.41 -32.24
C GLU A 231 -8.66 7.92 -31.06
N LEU A 232 -8.84 9.20 -30.70
CA LEU A 232 -8.14 9.81 -29.58
C LEU A 232 -8.55 9.19 -28.24
N GLU A 233 -9.84 8.91 -28.04
CA GLU A 233 -10.35 8.25 -26.85
C GLU A 233 -9.90 6.79 -26.76
N GLU A 234 -9.87 6.07 -27.89
CA GLU A 234 -9.37 4.71 -27.97
C GLU A 234 -7.89 4.65 -27.58
N GLN A 235 -7.04 5.48 -28.19
CA GLN A 235 -5.62 5.56 -27.83
C GLN A 235 -5.42 5.92 -26.36
N LYS A 236 -6.20 6.86 -25.82
CA LYS A 236 -6.15 7.19 -24.38
C LYS A 236 -6.48 5.98 -23.52
N SER A 237 -7.52 5.21 -23.89
CA SER A 237 -7.92 4.01 -23.15
C SER A 237 -6.84 2.92 -23.19
N GLU A 238 -6.18 2.73 -24.32
CA GLU A 238 -5.07 1.78 -24.46
C GLU A 238 -3.88 2.17 -23.60
N LYS A 239 -3.51 3.46 -23.59
CA LYS A 239 -2.41 3.95 -22.76
C LYS A 239 -2.77 3.83 -21.28
N ILE A 240 -4.01 4.09 -20.87
CA ILE A 240 -4.47 3.87 -19.49
C ILE A 240 -4.34 2.39 -19.09
N LYS A 241 -4.74 1.45 -19.95
CA LYS A 241 -4.57 0.00 -19.70
C LYS A 241 -3.10 -0.39 -19.53
N LYS A 242 -2.21 0.18 -20.36
CA LYS A 242 -0.76 -0.03 -20.22
C LYS A 242 -0.23 0.55 -18.91
N LEU A 243 -0.66 1.77 -18.54
CA LEU A 243 -0.31 2.39 -17.27
C LEU A 243 -0.78 1.54 -16.09
N SER A 244 -2.02 1.06 -16.07
CA SER A 244 -2.52 0.22 -14.98
C SER A 244 -1.72 -1.08 -14.85
N ALA A 245 -1.36 -1.72 -15.96
CA ALA A 245 -0.56 -2.94 -15.94
C ALA A 245 0.86 -2.72 -15.38
N ILE A 246 1.49 -1.58 -15.68
CA ILE A 246 2.81 -1.23 -15.12
C ILE A 246 2.69 -0.87 -13.63
N LEU A 247 1.65 -0.10 -13.26
CA LEU A 247 1.40 0.26 -11.86
C LEU A 247 1.11 -0.95 -10.98
N ASP A 248 0.43 -1.98 -11.50
CA ASP A 248 0.20 -3.24 -10.78
C ASP A 248 1.52 -3.98 -10.52
N LYS A 249 2.51 -3.92 -11.43
CA LYS A 249 3.86 -4.49 -11.20
C LYS A 249 4.65 -3.71 -10.15
N LEU A 250 4.42 -2.39 -10.07
CA LEU A 250 5.07 -1.50 -9.09
C LEU A 250 4.27 -1.37 -7.77
N ALA A 251 3.29 -2.24 -7.56
CA ALA A 251 2.49 -2.26 -6.33
C ALA A 251 3.41 -2.43 -5.10
N VAL A 252 3.04 -1.76 -4.02
CA VAL A 252 3.87 -1.76 -2.81
C VAL A 252 3.65 -3.07 -2.05
N PRO A 253 4.68 -3.90 -1.87
CA PRO A 253 4.54 -5.12 -1.09
C PRO A 253 4.29 -4.78 0.38
N PRO A 254 3.70 -5.71 1.15
CA PRO A 254 3.57 -5.54 2.57
C PRO A 254 4.98 -5.41 3.20
N THR A 255 5.18 -4.35 3.98
CA THR A 255 6.45 -4.06 4.65
C THR A 255 6.25 -4.01 6.15
N SER A 256 7.34 -4.05 6.92
CA SER A 256 7.28 -3.99 8.39
C SER A 256 7.01 -2.57 8.92
N SER A 257 7.37 -1.52 8.16
CA SER A 257 7.26 -0.13 8.60
C SER A 257 6.25 0.67 7.77
N PRO A 258 5.24 1.29 8.40
CA PRO A 258 4.30 2.20 7.71
C PRO A 258 4.99 3.33 6.96
N VAL A 259 6.07 3.87 7.53
CA VAL A 259 6.81 5.01 6.95
C VAL A 259 7.56 4.59 5.69
N GLN A 260 8.21 3.42 5.71
CA GLN A 260 8.90 2.88 4.53
C GLN A 260 7.91 2.57 3.40
N ALA A 261 6.78 1.96 3.72
CA ALA A 261 5.71 1.68 2.75
C ALA A 261 5.23 2.97 2.06
N ARG A 262 4.97 4.02 2.86
CA ARG A 262 4.53 5.34 2.38
C ARG A 262 5.59 5.99 1.50
N ASN A 263 6.86 5.94 1.91
CA ASN A 263 7.96 6.53 1.16
C ASN A 263 8.16 5.83 -0.19
N TYR A 264 8.13 4.50 -0.22
CA TYR A 264 8.24 3.73 -1.46
C TYR A 264 7.04 3.99 -2.40
N ALA A 265 5.82 3.99 -1.86
CA ALA A 265 4.61 4.31 -2.62
C ALA A 265 4.67 5.72 -3.24
N MET A 266 5.09 6.71 -2.46
CA MET A 266 5.21 8.09 -2.96
C MET A 266 6.34 8.24 -3.97
N ALA A 267 7.45 7.52 -3.81
CA ALA A 267 8.56 7.53 -4.74
C ALA A 267 8.21 6.86 -6.08
N SER A 268 7.34 5.85 -6.08
CA SER A 268 6.87 5.18 -7.31
C SER A 268 5.75 5.93 -8.04
N LYS A 269 5.27 7.06 -7.51
CA LYS A 269 4.21 7.87 -8.11
C LYS A 269 4.70 8.56 -9.40
N PRO A 270 4.11 8.29 -10.58
CA PRO A 270 4.40 9.07 -11.77
C PRO A 270 3.77 10.46 -11.69
N MET A 271 4.48 11.45 -12.20
CA MET A 271 4.04 12.85 -12.25
C MET A 271 3.24 13.12 -13.53
N GLY A 272 2.19 13.93 -13.44
CA GLY A 272 1.42 14.40 -14.62
C GLY A 272 0.14 13.63 -14.92
N VAL A 273 -0.15 12.56 -14.18
CA VAL A 273 -1.43 11.83 -14.27
C VAL A 273 -2.19 11.96 -12.95
N ARG A 274 -3.52 12.04 -13.02
CA ARG A 274 -4.36 12.00 -11.82
C ARG A 274 -4.43 10.57 -11.32
N LEU A 275 -3.91 10.35 -10.12
CA LEU A 275 -3.85 9.04 -9.49
C LEU A 275 -4.60 9.06 -8.16
N ALA A 276 -5.18 7.91 -7.81
CA ALA A 276 -5.61 7.60 -6.46
C ALA A 276 -4.82 6.40 -5.93
N TRP A 277 -4.69 6.36 -4.62
CA TRP A 277 -4.10 5.25 -3.90
C TRP A 277 -5.19 4.30 -3.41
N VAL A 278 -5.18 3.05 -3.85
CA VAL A 278 -6.05 1.99 -3.31
C VAL A 278 -5.32 1.31 -2.16
N CYS A 279 -5.88 1.40 -0.96
CA CYS A 279 -5.36 0.74 0.23
C CYS A 279 -5.83 -0.73 0.31
N ASN A 280 -4.93 -1.67 0.63
CA ASN A 280 -5.31 -3.08 0.82
C ASN A 280 -6.07 -3.35 2.13
N PHE A 281 -6.00 -2.45 3.12
CA PHE A 281 -6.64 -2.65 4.43
C PHE A 281 -8.14 -2.33 4.42
N LYS A 282 -8.52 -1.16 3.91
CA LYS A 282 -9.93 -0.70 3.86
C LYS A 282 -10.53 -0.80 2.45
N HIS A 283 -9.73 -1.17 1.45
CA HIS A 283 -10.10 -1.10 0.03
C HIS A 283 -10.67 0.27 -0.39
N ALA A 284 -10.23 1.33 0.30
CA ALA A 284 -10.65 2.70 0.07
C ALA A 284 -9.67 3.42 -0.86
N LEU A 285 -10.20 4.37 -1.64
CA LEU A 285 -9.42 5.29 -2.45
C LEU A 285 -8.99 6.48 -1.61
N HIS A 286 -7.69 6.71 -1.56
CA HIS A 286 -7.07 7.86 -0.91
C HIS A 286 -6.43 8.76 -1.98
N SER A 287 -6.28 10.04 -1.66
CA SER A 287 -5.55 11.00 -2.50
C SER A 287 -4.06 10.64 -2.55
N SER A 288 -3.55 10.10 -1.45
CA SER A 288 -2.17 9.67 -1.28
C SER A 288 -2.05 8.60 -0.18
N PRO A 289 -0.98 7.78 -0.21
CA PRO A 289 -0.61 6.89 0.89
C PRO A 289 -0.44 7.62 2.24
N CYS A 290 -0.21 8.94 2.22
CA CYS A 290 -0.14 9.78 3.42
C CYS A 290 -1.48 9.87 4.16
N GLY A 291 -2.61 9.70 3.46
CA GLY A 291 -3.96 9.66 4.04
C GLY A 291 -4.36 8.29 4.61
N CYS A 292 -3.51 7.28 4.45
CA CYS A 292 -3.81 5.91 4.88
C CYS A 292 -3.26 5.65 6.29
N ALA A 293 -4.08 5.07 7.18
CA ALA A 293 -3.65 4.66 8.52
C ALA A 293 -2.72 3.42 8.54
N LYS A 294 -2.81 2.54 7.53
CA LYS A 294 -2.03 1.28 7.45
C LYS A 294 -1.42 1.05 6.06
N PRO A 295 -0.49 1.93 5.61
CA PRO A 295 0.15 1.79 4.30
C PRO A 295 1.07 0.56 4.22
N HIS A 296 1.55 0.04 5.36
CA HIS A 296 2.42 -1.14 5.45
C HIS A 296 1.76 -2.45 5.00
N LEU A 297 0.42 -2.53 4.98
CA LEU A 297 -0.32 -3.67 4.43
C LEU A 297 -0.35 -3.67 2.89
N GLY A 298 0.28 -2.67 2.28
CA GLY A 298 0.41 -2.52 0.84
C GLY A 298 -0.76 -1.76 0.22
N GLY A 299 -0.61 -1.54 -1.08
CA GLY A 299 -1.59 -0.87 -1.91
C GLY A 299 -1.02 -0.56 -3.28
N LYS A 300 -1.85 0.07 -4.10
CA LYS A 300 -1.48 0.36 -5.49
C LYS A 300 -2.03 1.69 -5.96
N TRP A 301 -1.32 2.28 -6.92
CA TRP A 301 -1.78 3.46 -7.63
C TRP A 301 -2.72 3.07 -8.75
N VAL A 302 -3.84 3.79 -8.86
CA VAL A 302 -4.81 3.64 -9.95
C VAL A 302 -5.02 4.98 -10.65
N VAL A 303 -5.17 4.95 -11.97
CA VAL A 303 -5.42 6.16 -12.77
C VAL A 303 -6.89 6.55 -12.64
N LEU A 304 -7.14 7.78 -12.21
CA LEU A 304 -8.49 8.32 -12.12
C LEU A 304 -8.95 8.91 -13.45
N GLY A 305 -10.21 8.64 -13.81
CA GLY A 305 -10.90 9.33 -14.90
C GLY A 305 -11.25 10.77 -14.52
N LYS A 306 -11.68 11.57 -15.53
CA LYS A 306 -11.95 13.01 -15.38
C LYS A 306 -13.04 13.36 -14.33
N ASN A 307 -13.82 12.38 -13.85
CA ASN A 307 -15.00 12.59 -12.99
C ASN A 307 -14.95 11.85 -11.63
N SER A 308 -13.81 11.27 -11.23
CA SER A 308 -13.76 10.30 -10.11
C SER A 308 -13.35 10.88 -8.74
N THR A 309 -13.27 12.21 -8.56
CA THR A 309 -12.80 12.82 -7.29
C THR A 309 -13.76 12.61 -6.12
N ALA A 310 -15.06 12.41 -6.38
CA ALA A 310 -16.04 12.18 -5.32
C ALA A 310 -15.88 10.84 -4.57
N GLU A 311 -15.09 9.92 -5.14
CA GLU A 311 -14.85 8.58 -4.59
C GLU A 311 -13.63 8.54 -3.64
N ILE A 312 -12.87 9.65 -3.55
CA ILE A 312 -11.69 9.76 -2.68
C ILE A 312 -12.14 10.01 -1.24
N LYS A 313 -11.70 9.14 -0.33
CA LYS A 313 -12.07 9.19 1.10
C LYS A 313 -11.54 10.43 1.81
N ASP A 314 -10.33 10.87 1.46
CA ASP A 314 -9.63 11.98 2.12
C ASP A 314 -10.24 13.36 1.80
N ASP A 315 -11.10 13.45 0.77
CA ASP A 315 -11.69 14.71 0.31
C ASP A 315 -13.03 15.04 1.02
N LYS A 316 -13.38 14.31 2.09
CA LYS A 316 -14.62 14.48 2.89
C LYS A 316 -14.37 15.00 4.30
#